data_AF-A0A554JGA6-F1
#
_entry.id   AF-A0A554JGA6-F1
#
_cell.length_a   1.000
_cell.length_b   1.000
_cell.length_c   1.000
_cell.angle_alpha   90.00
_cell.angle_beta   90.00
_cell.angle_gamma   90.00
#
_symmetry.space_group_name_H-M   'P 1'
#
loop_
_entity.id
_entity.type
_entity.pdbx_description
1 polymer ?
#
loop_
_entity_poly.entity_id
_entity_poly.type
_entity_poly.pdbx_seq_one_letter_code
_entity_poly.pdbx_strand_id
1 'polypeptide(L)'
;MRYTFLMSFEQPKSAGEGSEWLRLQNAMQIALARKFYGFDIGEEEMRRWIEEHSRDFDVLVSNKPEIVERFRDNPTAALTEAEEALYKNKLAA
;
A
#
# COMPACT_ATOMS: atom_id res chain seq x y z
N MET A 1 -19.67 32.42 16.34
CA MET A 1 -18.63 32.43 15.29
C MET A 1 -18.26 30.98 14.98
N ARG A 2 -18.13 30.67 13.68
CA ARG A 2 -17.85 29.36 13.09
C ARG A 2 -16.45 28.86 13.49
N TYR A 3 -16.31 27.54 13.72
CA TYR A 3 -15.45 26.65 12.94
C TYR A 3 -15.88 25.20 13.25
N THR A 4 -16.63 24.60 12.33
CA THR A 4 -16.87 23.16 12.24
C THR A 4 -15.63 22.51 11.65
N PHE A 5 -14.79 21.88 12.47
CA PHE A 5 -13.78 20.95 11.98
C PHE A 5 -14.38 19.54 12.00
N LEU A 6 -15.05 19.21 10.89
CA LEU A 6 -15.42 17.84 10.55
C LEU A 6 -14.13 17.07 10.27
N MET A 7 -13.64 16.34 11.27
CA MET A 7 -12.82 15.15 11.07
C MET A 7 -13.46 14.00 11.84
N SER A 8 -14.71 13.72 11.48
CA SER A 8 -15.22 12.37 11.60
C SER A 8 -14.45 11.52 10.60
N PHE A 9 -13.36 10.89 11.03
CA PHE A 9 -12.87 9.67 10.40
C PHE A 9 -13.90 8.57 10.72
N GLU A 10 -15.11 8.73 10.18
CA GLU A 10 -16.10 7.68 10.17
C GLU A 10 -15.56 6.59 9.24
N GLN A 11 -15.02 5.55 9.86
CA GLN A 11 -14.80 4.29 9.16
C GLN A 11 -16.14 3.88 8.54
N PRO A 12 -16.22 3.69 7.21
CA PRO A 12 -17.45 3.25 6.61
C PRO A 12 -17.83 1.88 7.21
N LYS A 13 -19.07 1.81 7.70
CA LYS A 13 -19.73 0.58 8.19
C LYS A 13 -19.92 -0.40 7.03
N SER A 14 -18.88 -1.15 6.70
CA SER A 14 -18.95 -2.33 5.83
C SER A 14 -17.84 -3.29 6.23
N ALA A 15 -18.06 -4.01 7.33
CA ALA A 15 -17.09 -4.92 7.95
C ALA A 15 -16.72 -6.16 7.11
N GLY A 16 -17.22 -6.31 5.88
CA GLY A 16 -16.88 -7.39 4.96
C GLY A 16 -15.79 -7.02 3.96
N GLU A 17 -16.00 -5.96 3.17
CA GLU A 17 -15.13 -5.66 2.01
C GLU A 17 -14.08 -4.58 2.29
N GLY A 18 -14.40 -3.54 3.06
CA GLY A 18 -13.42 -2.49 3.41
C GLY A 18 -12.31 -3.00 4.31
N SER A 19 -12.63 -3.96 5.20
CA SER A 19 -11.65 -4.63 6.06
C SER A 19 -10.74 -5.57 5.26
N GLU A 20 -11.27 -6.22 4.22
CA GLU A 20 -10.52 -7.12 3.35
C GLU A 20 -9.60 -6.36 2.39
N TRP A 21 -10.08 -5.25 1.84
CA TRP A 21 -9.29 -4.35 1.00
C TRP A 21 -8.08 -3.78 1.76
N LEU A 22 -8.28 -3.28 2.97
CA LEU A 22 -7.20 -2.81 3.84
C LEU A 22 -6.20 -3.93 4.18
N ARG A 23 -6.68 -5.16 4.40
CA ARG A 23 -5.80 -6.31 4.63
C ARG A 23 -4.96 -6.65 3.39
N LEU A 24 -5.55 -6.60 2.20
CA LEU A 24 -4.84 -6.84 0.93
C LEU A 24 -3.79 -5.76 0.67
N GLN A 25 -4.12 -4.49 0.86
CA GLN A 25 -3.17 -3.38 0.74
C GLN A 25 -1.98 -3.57 1.70
N ASN A 26 -2.25 -3.85 2.98
CA ASN A 26 -1.20 -4.09 3.97
C ASN A 26 -0.34 -5.32 3.64
N ALA A 27 -0.96 -6.41 3.21
CA ALA A 27 -0.24 -7.62 2.80
C ALA A 27 0.66 -7.36 1.59
N MET A 28 0.19 -6.57 0.63
CA MET A 28 0.96 -6.16 -0.53
C MET A 28 2.15 -5.26 -0.15
N GLN A 29 1.97 -4.28 0.75
CA GLN A 29 3.08 -3.45 1.26
C GLN A 29 4.16 -4.29 1.96
N ILE A 30 3.76 -5.23 2.82
CA ILE A 30 4.69 -6.14 3.50
C ILE A 30 5.44 -7.01 2.47
N ALA A 31 4.74 -7.51 1.46
CA ALA A 31 5.33 -8.33 0.42
C ALA A 31 6.30 -7.53 -0.47
N LEU A 32 6.02 -6.26 -0.75
CA LEU A 32 6.97 -5.37 -1.43
C LEU A 32 8.22 -5.11 -0.59
N ALA A 33 8.06 -4.84 0.71
CA ALA A 33 9.20 -4.65 1.62
C ALA A 33 10.11 -5.89 1.65
N ARG A 34 9.51 -7.09 1.75
CA ARG A 34 10.24 -8.37 1.68
C ARG A 34 10.88 -8.61 0.32
N LYS A 35 10.26 -8.17 -0.78
CA LYS A 35 10.85 -8.29 -2.11
C LYS A 35 12.11 -7.42 -2.23
N PHE A 36 12.09 -6.22 -1.63
CA PHE A 36 13.19 -5.27 -1.73
C PHE A 36 14.43 -5.64 -0.90
N TYR A 37 14.24 -6.07 0.36
CA TYR A 37 15.35 -6.43 1.25
C TYR A 37 15.65 -7.94 1.31
N GLY A 38 14.76 -8.78 0.78
CA GLY A 38 14.82 -10.23 0.91
C GLY A 38 13.99 -10.77 2.09
N PHE A 39 13.95 -12.10 2.19
CA PHE A 39 13.06 -12.83 3.10
C PHE A 39 13.42 -12.63 4.59
N ASP A 40 14.66 -12.26 4.89
CA ASP A 40 15.23 -12.16 6.24
C ASP A 40 15.47 -10.71 6.66
N ILE A 41 14.49 -9.86 6.36
CA ILE A 41 14.49 -8.46 6.78
C ILE A 41 14.10 -8.35 8.26
N GLY A 42 14.86 -7.57 9.03
CA GLY A 42 14.50 -7.21 10.40
C GLY A 42 13.23 -6.35 10.46
N GLU A 43 12.47 -6.44 11.55
CA GLU A 43 11.21 -5.70 11.73
C GLU A 43 11.40 -4.17 11.56
N GLU A 44 12.52 -3.64 12.03
CA GLU A 44 12.86 -2.22 11.93
C GLU A 44 13.06 -1.76 10.49
N GLU A 45 13.78 -2.53 9.68
CA GLU A 45 14.02 -2.23 8.27
C GLU A 45 12.72 -2.35 7.46
N MET A 46 11.87 -3.34 7.79
CA MET A 46 10.54 -3.46 7.20
C MET A 46 9.68 -2.24 7.51
N ARG A 47 9.68 -1.81 8.78
CA ARG A 47 8.93 -0.64 9.22
C ARG A 47 9.44 0.63 8.52
N ARG A 48 10.75 0.84 8.49
CA ARG A 48 11.37 1.99 7.82
C ARG A 48 10.99 2.05 6.34
N TRP A 49 11.01 0.91 5.65
CA TRP A 49 10.59 0.86 4.25
C TRP A 49 9.12 1.22 4.07
N ILE A 50 8.24 0.64 4.89
CA ILE A 50 6.80 0.94 4.84
C ILE A 50 6.57 2.42 5.12
N GLU A 51 7.24 3.00 6.12
CA GLU A 51 7.13 4.43 6.44
C GLU A 51 7.59 5.31 5.27
N GLU A 52 8.75 5.01 4.67
CA GLU A 52 9.31 5.78 3.54
C GLU A 52 8.43 5.69 2.28
N HIS A 53 7.86 4.52 2.01
CA HIS A 53 7.15 4.22 0.76
C HIS A 53 5.62 4.23 0.89
N SER A 54 5.07 4.38 2.10
CA SER A 54 3.62 4.36 2.36
C SER A 54 2.87 5.37 1.48
N ARG A 55 3.37 6.60 1.41
CA ARG A 55 2.75 7.67 0.62
C ARG A 55 2.75 7.38 -0.87
N ASP A 56 3.85 6.89 -1.41
CA ASP A 56 3.96 6.54 -2.84
C ASP A 56 3.09 5.33 -3.18
N PHE A 57 3.00 4.38 -2.25
CA PHE A 57 2.09 3.24 -2.35
C PHE A 57 0.62 3.67 -2.34
N ASP A 58 0.21 4.58 -1.45
CA ASP A 58 -1.15 5.09 -1.41
C ASP A 58 -1.53 5.81 -2.71
N VAL A 59 -0.60 6.60 -3.27
CA VAL A 59 -0.77 7.24 -4.58
C VAL A 59 -0.87 6.19 -5.69
N LEU A 60 -0.04 5.14 -5.66
CA LEU A 60 -0.12 4.04 -6.62
C LEU A 60 -1.48 3.36 -6.57
N VAL A 61 -1.95 2.98 -5.39
CA VAL A 61 -3.22 2.27 -5.22
C VAL A 61 -4.42 3.16 -5.56
N SER A 62 -4.33 4.46 -5.29
CA SER A 62 -5.35 5.42 -5.71
C SER A 62 -5.43 5.55 -7.24
N ASN A 63 -4.28 5.56 -7.91
CA ASN A 63 -4.21 5.68 -9.38
C ASN A 63 -4.46 4.36 -10.11
N LYS A 64 -4.13 3.23 -9.49
CA LYS A 64 -4.19 1.87 -10.06
C LYS A 64 -4.68 0.85 -9.02
N PRO A 65 -5.94 0.94 -8.56
CA PRO A 65 -6.49 0.01 -7.58
C PRO A 65 -6.47 -1.45 -8.08
N GLU A 66 -6.54 -1.66 -9.39
CA GLU A 66 -6.52 -2.99 -10.02
C GLU A 66 -5.24 -3.80 -9.71
N ILE A 67 -4.15 -3.14 -9.31
CA ILE A 67 -2.92 -3.85 -8.91
C ILE A 67 -3.14 -4.61 -7.59
N VAL A 68 -3.91 -4.03 -6.66
CA VAL A 68 -4.24 -4.68 -5.37
C VAL A 68 -5.22 -5.84 -5.60
N GLU A 69 -6.14 -5.70 -6.55
CA GLU A 69 -7.02 -6.81 -6.95
C GLU A 69 -6.21 -7.95 -7.58
N ARG A 70 -5.31 -7.64 -8.53
CA ARG A 70 -4.40 -8.64 -9.13
C ARG A 70 -3.48 -9.29 -8.12
N PHE A 71 -3.13 -8.61 -7.02
CA PHE A 71 -2.31 -9.21 -5.97
C PHE A 71 -2.97 -10.43 -5.34
N ARG A 72 -4.32 -10.48 -5.30
CA ARG A 72 -5.07 -11.66 -4.82
C ARG A 72 -4.86 -12.87 -5.73
N ASP A 73 -4.90 -12.68 -7.05
CA ASP A 73 -4.87 -13.77 -8.03
C ASP A 73 -3.44 -14.12 -8.50
N ASN A 74 -2.58 -13.12 -8.65
CA ASN A 74 -1.20 -13.24 -9.10
C ASN A 74 -0.28 -12.25 -8.33
N PRO A 75 0.11 -12.61 -7.10
CA PRO A 75 0.90 -11.72 -6.24
C PRO A 75 2.26 -11.39 -6.86
N THR A 76 2.92 -12.33 -7.53
CA THR A 76 4.25 -12.09 -8.13
C THR A 76 4.21 -11.05 -9.24
N ALA A 77 3.22 -11.12 -10.14
CA ALA A 77 3.06 -10.13 -11.20
C ALA A 77 2.68 -8.76 -10.63
N ALA A 78 1.71 -8.72 -9.71
CA ALA A 78 1.26 -7.48 -9.08
C ALA A 78 2.37 -6.77 -8.31
N LEU A 79 3.20 -7.52 -7.56
CA LEU A 79 4.35 -6.95 -6.85
C LEU A 79 5.41 -6.40 -7.81
N THR A 80 5.63 -7.05 -8.96
CA THR A 80 6.58 -6.56 -9.97
C THR A 80 6.07 -5.29 -10.64
N GLU A 81 4.78 -5.23 -10.97
CA GLU A 81 4.15 -4.03 -11.54
C GLU A 81 4.16 -2.86 -10.54
N ALA A 82 3.87 -3.13 -9.27
CA ALA A 82 3.90 -2.12 -8.22
C ALA A 82 5.32 -1.61 -7.94
N GLU A 83 6.29 -2.52 -7.91
CA GLU A 83 7.71 -2.17 -7.81
C GLU A 83 8.13 -1.25 -8.96
N GLU A 84 7.87 -1.64 -10.21
CA GLU A 84 8.18 -0.80 -11.38
C GLU A 84 7.51 0.57 -11.30
N ALA A 85 6.27 0.66 -10.82
CA ALA A 85 5.55 1.91 -10.69
C ALA A 85 6.15 2.82 -9.59
N LEU A 86 6.54 2.25 -8.44
CA LEU A 86 7.21 2.97 -7.37
C LEU A 86 8.60 3.47 -7.81
N TYR A 87 9.36 2.66 -8.56
CA TYR A 87 10.68 3.06 -9.07
C TYR A 87 10.61 4.07 -10.22
N LYS A 88 9.67 3.93 -11.14
CA LYS A 88 9.47 4.91 -12.23
C LYS A 88 9.12 6.29 -11.66
N ASN A 89 8.35 6.36 -10.58
CA ASN A 89 8.05 7.63 -9.89
C ASN A 89 9.29 8.21 -9.19
N LYS A 90 10.17 7.40 -8.58
CA LYS A 90 11.45 7.88 -7.99
C LYS A 90 12.45 8.40 -9.04
N LEU A 91 12.38 7.96 -10.30
CA LEU A 91 13.24 8.43 -11.40
C LEU A 91 12.70 9.67 -12.14
N ALA A 92 11.45 10.04 -11.90
CA ALA A 92 10.79 11.18 -12.54
C ALA A 92 10.74 12.45 -11.65
N ALA A 93 11.24 12.36 -10.40
CA ALA A 93 11.38 13.44 -9.44
C ALA A 93 12.83 13.95 -9.38
#